data_AF-A0A7C5PR97-F1
#
_entry.id   AF-A0A7C5PR97-F1
#
_cell.length_a   1.000
_cell.length_b   1.000
_cell.length_c   1.000
_cell.angle_alpha   90.00
_cell.angle_beta   90.00
_cell.angle_gamma   90.00
#
_symmetry.space_group_name_H-M   'P 1'
#
loop_
_entity.id
_entity.type
_entity.pdbx_description
1 polymer ?
#
loop_
_entity_poly.entity_id
_entity_poly.type
_entity_poly.pdbx_seq_one_letter_code
_entity_poly.pdbx_strand_id
1 'polypeptide(L)'
;MESYESIKKIYNFNEVDKGNLESLCTAAKQNADKFADLLYEFMSTFTNYNKFLGNTEVRKRHRERFKAWFIELFCGKYDEDYFIRVQKIGHVHADMGLPTHYVSATMSFVRNYIHQTILLSCPSEEERKNCRE
;
A
#
# COMPACT_ATOMS: atom_id res chain seq x y z
N MET A 1 -17.74 8.40 -12.28
CA MET A 1 -16.60 7.63 -11.74
C MET A 1 -16.14 6.71 -12.86
N GLU A 2 -14.84 6.64 -13.14
CA GLU A 2 -14.31 5.74 -14.17
C GLU A 2 -14.53 4.27 -13.77
N SER A 3 -14.71 3.40 -14.76
CA SER A 3 -14.87 1.96 -14.50
C SER A 3 -13.53 1.32 -14.13
N TYR A 4 -13.57 0.18 -13.45
CA TYR A 4 -12.40 -0.64 -13.15
C TYR A 4 -11.56 -0.93 -14.41
N GLU A 5 -12.22 -1.33 -15.50
CA GLU A 5 -11.55 -1.64 -16.77
C GLU A 5 -10.86 -0.41 -17.39
N SER A 6 -11.49 0.78 -17.32
CA SER A 6 -10.87 2.02 -17.78
C SER A 6 -9.60 2.36 -16.99
N ILE A 7 -9.64 2.23 -15.66
CA ILE A 7 -8.48 2.47 -14.80
C ILE A 7 -7.37 1.46 -15.11
N LYS A 8 -7.69 0.17 -15.16
CA LYS A 8 -6.71 -0.89 -15.47
C LYS A 8 -6.00 -0.62 -16.80
N LYS A 9 -6.76 -0.19 -17.82
CA LYS A 9 -6.24 0.19 -19.13
C LYS A 9 -5.31 1.41 -19.09
N ILE A 10 -5.64 2.45 -18.32
CA ILE A 10 -4.79 3.65 -18.17
C ILE A 10 -3.43 3.27 -17.56
N TYR A 11 -3.44 2.38 -16.57
CA TYR A 11 -2.22 1.90 -15.91
C TYR A 11 -1.47 0.82 -16.69
N ASN A 12 -2.00 0.37 -17.83
CA ASN A 12 -1.47 -0.78 -18.60
C ASN A 12 -1.28 -2.05 -17.75
N PHE A 13 -2.09 -2.22 -16.70
CA PHE A 13 -1.94 -3.32 -15.74
C PHE A 13 -2.46 -4.62 -16.34
N ASN A 14 -1.59 -5.62 -16.46
CA ASN A 14 -1.86 -6.88 -17.16
C ASN A 14 -1.48 -8.11 -16.32
N GLU A 15 -1.63 -9.31 -16.88
CA GLU A 15 -1.37 -10.56 -16.15
C GLU A 15 0.11 -10.77 -15.79
N VAL A 16 1.06 -10.14 -16.52
CA VAL A 16 2.48 -10.16 -16.15
C VAL A 16 2.70 -9.36 -14.87
N ASP A 17 2.11 -8.17 -14.76
CA ASP A 17 2.20 -7.34 -13.55
C ASP A 17 1.62 -8.07 -12.33
N LYS A 18 0.47 -8.72 -12.52
CA LYS A 18 -0.14 -9.54 -11.49
C LYS A 18 0.77 -10.70 -11.07
N GLY A 19 1.35 -11.43 -12.03
CA GLY A 19 2.30 -12.51 -11.74
C GLY A 19 3.54 -12.01 -10.98
N ASN A 20 4.07 -10.85 -11.35
CA ASN A 20 5.18 -10.20 -10.66
C ASN A 20 4.80 -9.85 -9.21
N LEU A 21 3.63 -9.25 -8.98
CA LEU A 21 3.16 -8.92 -7.63
C LEU A 21 2.93 -10.19 -6.78
N GLU A 22 2.32 -11.22 -7.35
CA GLU A 22 2.08 -12.51 -6.68
C GLU A 22 3.39 -13.18 -6.26
N SER A 23 4.45 -13.09 -7.07
CA SER A 23 5.78 -13.64 -6.74
C SER A 23 6.38 -13.01 -5.47
N LEU A 24 6.00 -11.77 -5.15
CA LEU A 24 6.47 -11.01 -3.99
C LEU A 24 5.60 -11.23 -2.74
N CYS A 25 4.50 -11.97 -2.83
CA CYS A 25 3.53 -12.16 -1.74
C CYS A 25 4.17 -12.70 -0.45
N THR A 26 5.10 -13.66 -0.57
CA THR A 26 5.83 -14.21 0.59
C THR A 26 6.70 -13.15 1.26
N ALA A 27 7.45 -12.37 0.47
CA ALA A 27 8.29 -11.29 1.00
C ALA A 27 7.45 -10.19 1.66
N ALA A 28 6.30 -9.85 1.09
CA ALA A 28 5.37 -8.87 1.67
C ALA A 28 4.84 -9.34 3.04
N LYS A 29 4.43 -10.60 3.17
CA LYS A 29 3.98 -11.18 4.45
C LYS A 29 5.05 -11.13 5.53
N GLN A 30 6.29 -11.47 5.18
CA GLN A 30 7.43 -11.44 6.12
C GLN A 30 7.79 -10.02 6.58
N ASN A 31 7.51 -9.01 5.76
CA ASN A 31 7.86 -7.62 6.03
C ASN A 31 6.70 -6.79 6.60
N ALA A 32 5.47 -7.32 6.65
CA ALA A 32 4.27 -6.56 7.01
C ALA A 32 4.33 -5.91 8.41
N ASP A 33 4.87 -6.60 9.41
CA ASP A 33 5.01 -6.03 10.76
C ASP A 33 6.01 -4.87 10.80
N LYS A 34 7.19 -5.06 10.20
CA LYS A 34 8.22 -4.01 10.11
C LYS A 34 7.72 -2.81 9.31
N PHE A 35 7.00 -3.07 8.21
CA PHE A 35 6.33 -2.03 7.42
C PHE A 35 5.40 -1.19 8.29
N ALA A 36 4.53 -1.84 9.06
CA ALA A 36 3.58 -1.14 9.90
C ALA A 36 4.28 -0.28 10.95
N ASP A 37 5.31 -0.79 11.62
CA ASP A 37 6.02 -0.02 12.65
C ASP A 37 6.67 1.25 12.08
N LEU A 38 7.38 1.13 10.96
CA LEU A 38 8.02 2.27 10.30
C LEU A 38 7.00 3.26 9.73
N LEU A 39 5.87 2.77 9.21
CA LEU A 39 4.80 3.63 8.73
C LEU A 39 4.22 4.49 9.86
N TYR A 40 4.03 3.91 11.06
CA TYR A 40 3.52 4.64 12.21
C TYR A 40 4.53 5.64 12.76
N GLU A 41 5.82 5.30 12.75
CA GLU A 41 6.89 6.26 13.04
C GLU A 41 6.81 7.45 12.07
N PHE A 42 6.69 7.18 10.77
CA PHE A 42 6.54 8.23 9.75
C PHE A 42 5.28 9.08 9.97
N MET A 43 4.10 8.47 10.15
CA MET A 43 2.85 9.21 10.36
C MET A 43 2.86 10.03 11.65
N SER A 44 3.64 9.62 12.67
CA SER A 44 3.77 10.38 13.92
C SER A 44 4.36 11.78 13.73
N THR A 45 5.02 12.02 12.60
CA THR A 45 5.56 13.34 12.22
C THR A 45 4.48 14.32 11.73
N PHE A 46 3.27 13.84 11.43
CA PHE A 46 2.18 14.69 10.97
C PHE A 46 1.62 15.55 12.10
N THR A 47 1.46 16.85 11.86
CA THR A 47 0.95 17.81 12.85
C THR A 47 -0.38 17.37 13.49
N ASN A 48 -1.27 16.74 12.70
CA ASN A 48 -2.58 16.29 13.15
C ASN A 48 -2.63 14.80 13.53
N TYR A 49 -1.49 14.13 13.71
CA TYR A 49 -1.45 12.69 13.99
C TYR A 49 -2.37 12.27 15.15
N ASN A 50 -2.31 12.98 16.28
CA ASN A 50 -3.13 12.68 17.45
C ASN A 50 -4.64 12.88 17.22
N LYS A 51 -5.04 13.77 16.29
CA LYS A 51 -6.45 13.96 15.93
C LYS A 51 -7.06 12.69 15.34
N PHE A 52 -6.28 11.96 14.54
CA PHE A 52 -6.74 10.77 13.83
C PHE A 52 -6.38 9.45 14.53
N LEU A 53 -5.21 9.41 15.20
CA LEU A 53 -4.60 8.19 15.75
C LEU A 53 -4.20 8.34 17.23
N GLY A 54 -4.81 9.27 17.96
CA GLY A 54 -4.55 9.51 19.39
C GLY A 54 -5.10 8.43 20.33
N ASN A 55 -6.16 7.72 19.92
CA ASN A 55 -6.71 6.61 20.70
C ASN A 55 -5.95 5.30 20.44
N THR A 56 -5.41 4.68 21.49
CA THR A 56 -4.59 3.47 21.41
C THR A 56 -5.31 2.27 20.78
N GLU A 57 -6.60 2.09 21.06
CA GLU A 57 -7.39 0.98 20.48
C GLU A 57 -7.65 1.22 18.99
N VAL A 58 -7.97 2.46 18.62
CA VAL A 58 -8.09 2.87 17.21
C VAL A 58 -6.78 2.61 16.47
N ARG A 59 -5.65 2.98 17.08
CA ARG A 59 -4.31 2.77 16.53
C ARG A 59 -4.02 1.30 16.30
N LYS A 60 -4.27 0.44 17.30
CA LYS A 60 -4.05 -1.00 17.18
C LYS A 60 -4.87 -1.61 16.05
N ARG A 61 -6.16 -1.29 15.98
CA ARG A 61 -7.05 -1.79 14.92
C ARG A 61 -6.67 -1.27 13.54
N HIS A 62 -6.26 0.00 13.45
CA HIS A 62 -5.79 0.60 12.21
C HIS A 62 -4.47 -0.02 11.75
N ARG A 63 -3.57 -0.37 12.66
CA ARG A 63 -2.29 -1.04 12.35
C ARG A 63 -2.51 -2.38 11.66
N GLU A 64 -3.40 -3.22 12.20
CA GLU A 64 -3.71 -4.51 11.58
C GLU A 64 -4.39 -4.35 10.21
N ARG A 65 -5.24 -3.32 10.04
CA ARG A 65 -5.81 -2.99 8.72
C ARG A 65 -4.75 -2.56 7.71
N PHE A 66 -3.77 -1.75 8.13
CA PHE A 66 -2.67 -1.34 7.26
C PHE A 66 -1.75 -2.51 6.86
N LYS A 67 -1.51 -3.46 7.78
CA LYS A 67 -0.79 -4.70 7.46
C LYS A 67 -1.54 -5.53 6.42
N ALA A 68 -2.84 -5.75 6.63
CA ALA A 68 -3.67 -6.49 5.70
C ALA A 68 -3.69 -5.81 4.32
N TRP A 69 -3.91 -4.49 4.29
CA TRP A 69 -3.86 -3.69 3.06
C TRP A 69 -2.51 -3.82 2.34
N PHE A 70 -1.39 -3.72 3.07
CA PHE A 70 -0.05 -3.86 2.49
C PHE A 70 0.16 -5.23 1.86
N ILE A 71 -0.26 -6.31 2.53
CA ILE A 71 -0.18 -7.67 2.00
C ILE A 71 -1.08 -7.81 0.75
N GLU A 72 -2.28 -7.23 0.76
CA GLU A 72 -3.20 -7.25 -0.38
C GLU A 72 -2.64 -6.58 -1.63
N LEU A 73 -1.69 -5.64 -1.50
CA LEU A 73 -1.00 -5.06 -2.67
C LEU A 73 -0.28 -6.12 -3.51
N PHE A 74 0.14 -7.23 -2.90
CA PHE A 74 0.94 -8.30 -3.54
C PHE A 74 0.20 -9.65 -3.63
N CYS A 75 -0.68 -9.93 -2.67
CA CYS A 75 -1.38 -11.20 -2.55
C CYS A 75 -2.88 -11.10 -2.93
N GLY A 76 -3.32 -9.92 -3.39
CA GLY A 76 -4.72 -9.63 -3.66
C GLY A 76 -5.19 -10.17 -5.00
N LYS A 77 -6.51 -10.32 -5.14
CA LYS A 77 -7.15 -10.43 -6.45
C LYS A 77 -7.43 -9.02 -6.96
N TYR A 78 -6.80 -8.60 -8.04
CA TYR A 78 -6.98 -7.26 -8.62
C TYR A 78 -8.23 -7.20 -9.50
N ASP A 79 -9.39 -7.50 -8.91
CA ASP A 79 -10.71 -7.53 -9.54
C ASP A 79 -11.56 -6.32 -9.12
N GLU A 80 -12.77 -6.19 -9.66
CA GLU A 80 -13.66 -5.06 -9.36
C GLU A 80 -13.90 -4.88 -7.85
N ASP A 81 -13.98 -5.96 -7.08
CA ASP A 81 -14.14 -5.91 -5.63
C ASP A 81 -12.93 -5.25 -4.93
N TYR A 82 -11.72 -5.50 -5.42
CA TYR A 82 -10.52 -4.81 -4.95
C TYR A 82 -10.58 -3.31 -5.21
N PHE A 83 -11.03 -2.91 -6.41
CA PHE A 83 -11.16 -1.49 -6.75
C PHE A 83 -12.22 -0.80 -5.89
N ILE A 84 -13.36 -1.46 -5.64
CA ILE A 84 -14.39 -0.97 -4.73
C ILE A 84 -13.84 -0.80 -3.31
N ARG A 85 -13.01 -1.74 -2.82
CA ARG A 85 -12.34 -1.61 -1.51
C ARG A 85 -11.41 -0.39 -1.46
N VAL A 86 -10.55 -0.21 -2.47
CA VAL A 86 -9.63 0.95 -2.54
C VAL A 86 -10.42 2.27 -2.57
N GLN A 87 -11.52 2.34 -3.31
CA GLN A 87 -12.39 3.52 -3.34
C GLN A 87 -13.02 3.81 -1.97
N LYS A 88 -13.52 2.78 -1.27
CA LYS A 88 -14.05 2.92 0.09
C LYS A 88 -12.98 3.46 1.05
N ILE A 89 -11.73 2.97 0.94
CA ILE A 89 -10.61 3.48 1.74
C ILE A 89 -10.39 4.97 1.44
N GLY A 90 -10.36 5.37 0.17
CA GLY A 90 -10.22 6.78 -0.23
C GLY A 90 -11.34 7.66 0.32
N HIS A 91 -12.59 7.21 0.23
CA HIS A 91 -13.76 7.93 0.74
C HIS A 91 -13.69 8.13 2.25
N VAL A 92 -13.32 7.09 3.01
CA VAL A 92 -13.14 7.18 4.46
C VAL A 92 -12.11 8.27 4.83
N HIS A 93 -10.98 8.36 4.11
CA HIS A 93 -10.00 9.42 4.37
C HIS A 93 -10.53 10.82 4.05
N ALA A 94 -11.33 10.97 2.99
CA ALA A 94 -11.96 12.23 2.62
C ALA A 94 -13.01 12.67 3.66
N ASP A 95 -13.89 11.75 4.08
CA ASP A 95 -14.97 12.02 5.05
C ASP A 95 -14.43 12.43 6.42
N MET A 96 -13.29 11.87 6.82
CA MET A 96 -12.60 12.26 8.06
C MET A 96 -11.89 13.63 7.94
N GLY A 97 -11.87 14.24 6.75
CA GLY A 97 -11.16 15.50 6.48
C GLY A 97 -9.65 15.35 6.60
N LEU A 98 -9.10 14.19 6.24
CA LEU A 98 -7.65 14.01 6.21
C LEU A 98 -7.05 14.91 5.12
N PRO A 99 -6.05 15.75 5.42
CA PRO A 99 -5.37 16.53 4.40
C PRO A 99 -4.83 15.64 3.28
N THR A 100 -5.19 15.93 2.03
CA THR A 100 -4.87 15.08 0.87
C THR A 100 -3.37 14.83 0.70
N HIS A 101 -2.53 15.83 1.02
CA HIS A 101 -1.07 15.68 0.97
C HIS A 101 -0.51 14.63 1.95
N TYR A 102 -1.21 14.30 3.05
CA TYR A 102 -0.81 13.20 3.94
C TYR A 102 -0.96 11.85 3.25
N VAL A 103 -2.00 11.65 2.43
CA VAL A 103 -2.14 10.43 1.62
C VAL A 103 -1.01 10.35 0.61
N SER A 104 -0.70 11.44 -0.09
CA SER A 104 0.42 11.49 -1.04
C SER A 104 1.77 11.19 -0.37
N ALA A 105 2.04 11.79 0.79
CA ALA A 105 3.27 11.56 1.56
C ALA A 105 3.37 10.12 2.05
N THR A 106 2.27 9.56 2.55
CA THR A 106 2.15 8.13 2.95
C THR A 106 2.45 7.21 1.77
N MET A 107 1.86 7.47 0.59
CA MET A 107 2.13 6.65 -0.59
C MET A 107 3.58 6.76 -1.08
N SER A 108 4.24 7.92 -0.91
CA SER A 108 5.67 8.06 -1.18
C SER A 108 6.54 7.24 -0.23
N PHE A 109 6.20 7.23 1.07
CA PHE A 109 6.85 6.35 2.05
C PHE A 109 6.67 4.87 1.65
N VAL A 110 5.44 4.45 1.32
CA VAL A 110 5.12 3.06 0.94
C VAL A 110 5.94 2.63 -0.27
N ARG A 111 6.00 3.45 -1.33
CA ARG A 111 6.82 3.15 -2.53
C ARG A 111 8.29 2.96 -2.19
N ASN A 112 8.87 3.87 -1.39
CA ASN A 112 10.26 3.79 -0.99
C ASN A 112 10.54 2.52 -0.17
N TYR A 113 9.65 2.18 0.77
CA TYR A 113 9.78 0.97 1.58
C TYR A 113 9.76 -0.30 0.72
N ILE A 114 8.82 -0.41 -0.21
CA ILE A 114 8.71 -1.55 -1.13
C ILE A 114 9.99 -1.67 -1.95
N HIS A 115 10.47 -0.58 -2.52
CA HIS A 115 11.67 -0.60 -3.35
C HIS A 115 12.92 -0.99 -2.56
N GLN A 116 13.10 -0.45 -1.35
CA GLN A 116 14.27 -0.75 -0.51
C GLN A 116 14.24 -2.15 0.10
N THR A 117 13.06 -2.68 0.41
CA THR A 117 12.94 -3.90 1.22
C THR A 117 12.59 -5.12 0.39
N ILE A 118 11.66 -4.98 -0.55
CA ILE A 118 11.15 -6.11 -1.32
C ILE A 118 11.97 -6.26 -2.61
N LEU A 119 12.09 -5.21 -3.41
CA LEU A 119 12.76 -5.31 -4.71
C LEU A 119 14.27 -5.52 -4.60
N LEU A 120 14.93 -4.90 -3.62
CA LEU A 120 16.36 -5.15 -3.36
C LEU A 120 16.63 -6.50 -2.68
N SER A 121 15.61 -7.15 -2.11
CA SER A 121 15.73 -8.51 -1.57
C SER A 121 15.65 -9.60 -2.64
N CYS A 122 15.22 -9.26 -3.87
CA CYS A 122 15.25 -10.18 -5.00
C CYS A 122 16.72 -10.55 -5.31
N PRO A 123 17.06 -11.85 -5.39
CA PRO A 123 18.43 -12.31 -5.43
C PRO A 123 19.15 -12.09 -6.76
N SER A 124 18.46 -11.95 -7.90
CA SER A 124 19.15 -11.76 -9.20
C SER A 124 19.10 -10.31 -9.71
N GLU A 125 20.22 -9.85 -10.30
CA GLU A 125 20.28 -8.54 -10.98
C GLU A 125 19.33 -8.44 -12.17
N GLU A 126 18.99 -9.57 -12.78
CA GLU A 126 18.07 -9.68 -13.92
C GLU A 126 16.61 -9.48 -13.48
N GLU A 127 16.19 -10.08 -12.34
CA GLU A 127 14.89 -9.79 -11.70
C GLU A 127 14.79 -8.34 -11.22
N ARG A 128 15.91 -7.74 -10.77
CA ARG A 128 15.94 -6.32 -10.36
C ARG A 128 15.82 -5.34 -11.55
N LYS A 129 16.36 -5.70 -12.73
CA LYS A 129 16.20 -4.90 -13.96
C LYS A 129 14.76 -4.89 -14.44
N ASN A 130 14.09 -6.05 -14.41
CA ASN A 130 12.67 -6.18 -14.80
C ASN A 130 11.68 -5.45 -13.87
N CYS A 131 12.12 -5.00 -12.68
CA CYS A 131 11.31 -4.20 -11.76
C CYS A 131 11.55 -2.68 -11.88
N ARG A 132 12.52 -2.24 -12.70
CA ARG A 132 12.95 -0.83 -12.85
C ARG A 132 12.57 -0.18 -14.18
N GLU A 133 12.08 -0.98 -15.14
CA GLU A 133 11.52 -0.54 -16.43
C GLU A 133 10.00 -0.55 -16.37
#